data_AF-A0A5K1FQ88-F1
#
_entry.id   AF-A0A5K1FQ88-F1
#
_cell.length_a   1.000
_cell.length_b   1.000
_cell.length_c   1.000
_cell.angle_alpha   90.00
_cell.angle_beta   90.00
_cell.angle_gamma   90.00
#
_symmetry.space_group_name_H-M   'P 1'
#
loop_
_entity.id
_entity.type
_entity.pdbx_description
1 polymer ?
#
loop_
_entity_poly.entity_id
_entity_poly.type
_entity_poly.pdbx_seq_one_letter_code
_entity_poly.pdbx_strand_id
1 'polypeptide(L)' 'FVSEHIETLEEIDVEYKELALESGIEKFRRVPALGCEPLFISDLADAVIESLPYVGAMAVSNLEARQ' A
#
# COMPACT_ATOMS: atom_id res chain seq x y z
N PHE A 1 2.10 -2.29 0.34
CA PHE A 1 2.90 -1.12 0.75
C PHE A 1 2.50 0.08 -0.08
N VAL A 2 2.55 1.28 0.52
CA VAL A 2 2.11 2.53 -0.15
C VAL A 2 3.28 3.47 -0.43
N SER A 3 4.43 3.25 0.22
CA SER A 3 5.64 4.04 0.08
C SER A 3 6.76 3.23 -0.55
N GLU A 4 7.77 3.91 -1.07
CA GLU A 4 9.03 3.27 -1.46
C GLU A 4 9.73 2.66 -0.23
N HIS A 5 10.34 1.50 -0.42
CA HIS A 5 11.03 0.70 0.59
C HIS A 5 12.08 -0.17 -0.09
N ILE A 6 12.87 -0.94 0.67
CA ILE A 6 14.04 -1.67 0.13
C ILE A 6 13.66 -2.62 -1.00
N GLU A 7 12.50 -3.26 -0.92
CA GLU A 7 11.97 -4.17 -1.93
C GLU A 7 11.68 -3.46 -3.27
N THR A 8 11.19 -2.21 -3.25
CA THR A 8 10.92 -1.47 -4.49
C THR A 8 12.17 -0.81 -5.06
N LEU A 9 13.05 -0.28 -4.18
CA LEU A 9 14.21 0.51 -4.58
C LEU A 9 15.44 -0.33 -4.94
N GLU A 10 15.68 -1.43 -4.23
CA GLU A 10 16.85 -2.27 -4.44
C GLU A 10 16.47 -3.56 -5.17
N GLU A 11 15.57 -4.35 -4.57
CA GLU A 11 15.25 -5.68 -5.12
C GLU A 11 14.62 -5.58 -6.53
N ILE A 12 13.60 -4.72 -6.71
CA ILE A 12 12.93 -4.61 -8.02
C ILE A 12 13.68 -3.68 -8.98
N ASP A 13 14.02 -2.46 -8.56
CA ASP A 13 14.56 -1.44 -9.45
C ASP A 13 16.04 -1.68 -9.84
N VAL A 14 16.78 -2.47 -9.04
CA VAL A 14 18.18 -2.84 -9.30
C VAL A 14 18.28 -4.33 -9.62
N GLU A 15 18.10 -5.23 -8.65
CA GLU A 15 18.44 -6.65 -8.81
C GLU A 15 17.61 -7.32 -9.91
N TYR A 16 16.29 -7.16 -9.90
CA TYR A 16 15.41 -7.76 -10.90
C TYR A 16 15.50 -7.08 -12.25
N LYS A 17 15.80 -5.78 -12.29
CA LYS A 17 16.03 -5.08 -13.53
C LYS A 17 17.30 -5.58 -14.22
N GLU A 18 18.38 -5.79 -13.47
CA GLU A 18 19.62 -6.37 -13.99
C GLU A 18 19.37 -7.78 -14.53
N LEU A 19 18.73 -8.64 -13.74
CA LEU A 19 18.35 -9.99 -14.16
C LEU A 19 17.48 -9.99 -15.43
N ALA A 20 16.52 -9.07 -15.53
CA ALA A 20 15.64 -8.95 -16.68
C ALA A 20 16.45 -8.61 -17.95
N LEU A 21 17.38 -7.66 -17.85
CA LEU A 21 18.24 -7.27 -18.97
C LEU A 21 19.17 -8.42 -19.39
N GLU A 22 19.78 -9.12 -18.44
CA GLU A 22 20.60 -10.32 -18.70
C GLU A 22 19.81 -11.44 -19.36
N SER A 23 18.51 -11.53 -19.05
CA SER A 23 17.58 -12.52 -19.63
C SER A 23 17.01 -12.09 -20.99
N GLY A 24 17.43 -10.96 -21.55
CA GLY A 24 16.97 -10.46 -22.86
C GLY A 24 15.65 -9.69 -22.82
N ILE A 25 15.15 -9.30 -21.65
CA ILE A 25 13.98 -8.41 -21.54
C ILE A 25 14.43 -6.98 -21.81
N GLU A 26 14.07 -6.45 -22.98
CA GLU A 26 14.47 -5.10 -23.40
C GLU A 26 13.72 -3.97 -22.67
N LYS A 27 12.54 -4.26 -22.11
CA LYS A 27 11.63 -3.26 -21.53
C LYS A 27 11.13 -3.69 -20.16
N PHE A 28 11.95 -3.44 -19.15
CA PHE A 28 11.57 -3.57 -17.75
C PHE A 28 11.01 -2.24 -17.22
N ARG A 29 9.85 -2.27 -16.56
CA ARG A 29 9.24 -1.10 -15.92
C ARG A 29 8.54 -1.51 -14.63
N ARG A 30 8.63 -0.63 -13.63
CA ARG A 30 7.88 -0.69 -12.39
C ARG A 30 7.00 0.56 -12.28
N VAL A 31 5.81 0.40 -11.72
CA VAL A 31 4.95 1.53 -11.34
C VAL A 31 5.45 2.09 -10.00
N PRO A 32 5.59 3.42 -9.82
CA PRO A 32 5.98 4.00 -8.54
C PRO A 32 4.99 3.61 -7.43
N ALA A 33 5.46 3.58 -6.18
CA ALA A 33 4.55 3.49 -5.05
C ALA A 33 3.63 4.71 -5.00
N LEU A 34 2.45 4.56 -4.39
CA LEU A 34 1.43 5.63 -4.31
C LEU A 34 1.96 6.89 -3.62
N GLY A 35 2.86 6.74 -2.65
CA GLY A 35 3.54 7.83 -1.97
C GLY A 35 2.55 8.88 -1.45
N CYS A 36 2.68 10.11 -1.95
CA CYS A 36 1.85 11.24 -1.58
C CYS A 36 0.82 11.62 -2.68
N GLU A 37 0.39 10.66 -3.50
CA GLU A 37 -0.64 10.90 -4.52
C GLU A 37 -1.91 11.47 -3.85
N PRO A 38 -2.36 12.69 -4.23
CA PRO A 38 -3.47 13.36 -3.55
C PRO A 38 -4.77 12.57 -3.58
N LEU A 39 -5.04 11.87 -4.70
CA LEU A 39 -6.23 11.03 -4.84
C LEU A 39 -6.20 9.87 -3.84
N PHE A 40 -5.04 9.21 -3.70
CA PHE A 40 -4.89 8.12 -2.74
C PHE A 40 -5.12 8.58 -1.30
N ILE A 41 -4.59 9.75 -0.93
CA ILE A 41 -4.78 10.32 0.41
C ILE A 41 -6.26 10.69 0.65
N SER A 42 -6.93 11.28 -0.35
CA SER A 42 -8.36 11.58 -0.28
C SER A 42 -9.19 10.32 -0.08
N ASP A 43 -8.94 9.29 -0.87
CA ASP A 43 -9.66 8.02 -0.81
C ASP A 43 -9.45 7.32 0.55
N LEU A 44 -8.26 7.42 1.15
CA LEU A 44 -8.03 6.92 2.50
C LEU A 44 -8.85 7.68 3.55
N ALA A 45 -8.99 9.00 3.41
CA ALA A 45 -9.82 9.80 4.31
C ALA A 45 -11.30 9.40 4.19
N ASP A 46 -11.78 9.22 2.96
CA ASP A 46 -13.14 8.76 2.68
C ASP A 46 -13.38 7.36 3.26
N ALA A 47 -12.45 6.42 3.07
CA ALA A 47 -12.53 5.08 3.63
C ALA A 47 -12.62 5.08 5.17
N VAL A 48 -11.91 6.01 5.86
CA VAL A 48 -12.03 6.17 7.31
C VAL A 48 -13.43 6.67 7.68
N ILE A 49 -13.97 7.67 6.97
CA ILE A 49 -15.31 8.21 7.23
C ILE A 49 -16.38 7.13 7.03
N GLU A 50 -16.28 6.34 5.96
CA GLU A 50 -17.16 5.20 5.68
C GLU A 50 -17.10 4.12 6.75
N SER A 51 -15.95 3.96 7.42
CA SER A 51 -15.78 2.96 8.48
C SER A 51 -16.44 3.35 9.81
N LEU A 52 -16.73 4.63 10.05
CA LEU A 52 -17.20 5.14 11.35
C LEU A 52 -18.45 4.44 11.93
N PRO A 53 -19.48 4.09 11.14
CA PRO A 53 -20.64 3.35 11.65
C PRO A 53 -20.27 2.01 12.28
N TYR A 54 -19.20 1.37 11.77
CA TYR A 54 -18.72 0.08 12.26
C TYR A 54 -17.78 0.22 13.46
N VAL A 55 -17.01 1.31 13.56
CA VAL A 55 -16.13 1.58 14.71
C VAL A 55 -16.94 1.72 15.99
N GLY A 56 -18.07 2.43 15.94
CA GLY A 56 -18.99 2.52 17.08
C GLY A 56 -19.53 1.16 17.50
N ALA A 57 -19.98 0.34 16.53
CA ALA A 57 -20.48 -1.00 16.80
C ALA A 57 -19.40 -1.90 17.42
N MET A 58 -18.18 -1.91 16.87
CA MET A 58 -17.07 -2.71 17.40
C MET A 58 -16.61 -2.27 18.80
N ALA A 59 -16.65 -0.97 19.10
CA ALA A 59 -16.33 -0.45 20.42
C ALA A 59 -17.32 -0.92 21.49
N VAL A 60 -18.62 -0.96 21.16
CA VAL A 60 -19.66 -1.51 22.05
C VAL A 60 -19.46 -3.00 22.24
N SER A 61 -19.24 -3.77 21.17
CA SER A 61 -19.00 -5.21 21.27
C SER A 61 -17.77 -5.56 22.11
N ASN A 62 -16.70 -4.78 22.02
CA ASN A 62 -15.49 -4.97 22.83
C ASN A 62 -15.69 -4.66 24.33
N LEU A 63 -16.65 -3.80 24.68
CA LEU A 63 -17.01 -3.54 26.08
C LEU A 63 -17.86 -4.67 26.65
N GLU A 64 -18.77 -5.22 25.86
CA GLU A 64 -19.60 -6.37 26.24
C GLU A 64 -18.77 -7.65 26.39
N ALA A 65 -17.80 -7.89 25.50
CA ALA A 65 -16.93 -9.07 25.54
C ALA A 65 -15.91 -9.06 26.71
N ARG A 66 -15.79 -7.95 27.44
CA ARG A 66 -14.88 -7.77 28.59
C ARG A 66 -15.58 -7.90 29.96
N GLN A 67 -16.89 -8.19 29.97
CA GLN A 67 -17.65 -8.54 31.18
C GLN A 67 -17.76 -10.05 31.31
#